data_AF-A0A2M8FDR0-F1
#
_entry.id   AF-A0A2M8FDR0-F1
#
_cell.length_a   1.000
_cell.length_b   1.000
_cell.length_c   1.000
_cell.angle_alpha   90.00
_cell.angle_beta   90.00
_cell.angle_gamma   90.00
#
_symmetry.space_group_name_H-M   'P 1'
#
loop_
_entity.id
_entity.type
_entity.pdbx_description
1 polymer ?
#
loop_
_entity_poly.entity_id
_entity_poly.type
_entity_poly.pdbx_seq_one_letter_code
_entity_poly.pdbx_strand_id
1 'polypeptide(L)'
;NKHALSPEGSLLDSKKGPVKSWFASIIHNGRESTSDSLAGLSEFSRIADAHGLEMVKAATSGRTSEVHETTVDFLNSSGYADHFSEVNLNPDKKTHSWKEDVARRKLNEGYDMVVHLDDDIRAAMSVARVDEYRVIVFLIKNWSNAKPLLWIGEKRGLQLPPNIYFADDVLDASRIFEQAILEKAA
;
A
#
# COMPACT_ATOMS: atom_id res chain seq x y z
N ASN A 1 24.97 1.19 -18.82
CA ASN A 1 25.26 -0.27 -18.72
C ASN A 1 24.01 -0.97 -18.25
N LYS A 2 23.70 -2.07 -18.94
CA LYS A 2 22.43 -2.80 -18.96
C LYS A 2 22.17 -3.53 -17.64
N HIS A 3 21.09 -3.18 -16.95
CA HIS A 3 20.35 -4.12 -16.09
C HIS A 3 18.86 -3.78 -16.20
N ALA A 4 18.31 -4.00 -17.40
CA ALA A 4 16.90 -4.37 -17.49
C ALA A 4 16.84 -5.79 -16.92
N LEU A 5 16.32 -5.92 -15.70
CA LEU A 5 15.99 -7.23 -15.14
C LEU A 5 14.91 -7.84 -16.04
N SER A 6 15.16 -9.06 -16.51
CA SER A 6 14.25 -9.82 -17.35
C SER A 6 12.91 -10.08 -16.63
N PRO A 7 11.80 -10.30 -17.37
CA PRO A 7 10.47 -10.55 -16.80
C PRO A 7 10.31 -11.94 -16.15
N GLU A 8 11.37 -12.73 -16.10
CA GLU A 8 11.32 -14.12 -15.70
C GLU A 8 11.72 -14.28 -14.23
N GLY A 9 10.72 -14.32 -13.38
CA GLY A 9 10.83 -14.67 -11.98
C GLY A 9 9.47 -14.56 -11.32
N SER A 10 8.70 -15.66 -11.32
CA SER A 10 7.46 -15.76 -10.55
C SER A 10 7.74 -15.34 -9.10
N LEU A 11 6.92 -14.43 -8.58
CA LEU A 11 6.95 -14.02 -7.16
C LEU A 11 6.79 -15.21 -6.20
N LEU A 12 6.29 -16.35 -6.69
CA LEU A 12 6.12 -17.60 -5.95
C LEU A 12 7.15 -18.68 -6.31
N ASP A 13 8.29 -18.32 -6.91
CA ASP A 13 9.36 -19.29 -7.20
C ASP A 13 9.94 -19.83 -5.88
N SER A 14 9.41 -20.99 -5.48
CA SER A 14 9.65 -21.72 -4.21
C SER A 14 11.11 -22.09 -3.91
N LYS A 15 12.05 -21.70 -4.78
CA LYS A 15 13.50 -21.84 -4.62
C LYS A 15 14.16 -20.64 -3.93
N LYS A 16 13.50 -19.48 -3.92
CA LYS A 16 13.83 -18.39 -3.00
C LYS A 16 13.06 -18.68 -1.71
N GLY A 17 13.67 -18.43 -0.54
CA GLY A 17 13.05 -18.70 0.76
C GLY A 17 11.69 -18.00 0.95
N PRO A 18 11.08 -18.05 2.14
CA PRO A 18 9.81 -17.37 2.39
C PRO A 18 9.89 -15.94 1.87
N VAL A 19 8.98 -15.61 0.95
CA VAL A 19 8.91 -14.31 0.28
C VAL A 19 8.76 -13.29 1.39
N LYS A 20 9.81 -12.51 1.60
CA LYS A 20 9.72 -11.37 2.49
C LYS A 20 8.98 -10.34 1.68
N SER A 21 7.70 -10.16 2.00
CA SER A 21 7.27 -8.89 2.60
C SER A 21 5.89 -8.42 2.19
N TRP A 22 5.32 -7.63 3.10
CA TRP A 22 4.20 -6.73 2.84
C TRP A 22 4.51 -5.36 3.43
N PHE A 23 3.73 -4.39 3.01
CA PHE A 23 3.63 -3.07 3.60
C PHE A 23 2.17 -2.68 3.45
N ALA A 24 1.60 -1.95 4.40
CA ALA A 24 0.23 -1.48 4.32
C ALA A 24 0.17 -0.13 5.00
N SER A 25 0.63 0.89 4.29
CA SER A 25 0.41 2.28 4.68
C SER A 25 -1.10 2.47 4.78
N ILE A 26 -1.66 2.68 5.96
CA ILE A 26 -2.99 3.26 6.08
C ILE A 26 -2.81 4.64 6.71
N ILE A 27 -3.50 5.62 6.11
CA ILE A 27 -4.27 6.71 6.74
C ILE A 27 -4.12 7.99 5.90
N HIS A 28 -5.27 8.60 5.55
CA HIS A 28 -5.41 10.04 5.73
C HIS A 28 -6.84 10.53 6.08
N ASN A 29 -6.85 11.61 6.87
CA ASN A 29 -7.96 12.44 7.36
C ASN A 29 -9.10 11.79 8.16
N GLY A 30 -8.81 11.52 9.44
CA GLY A 30 -9.81 11.67 10.51
C GLY A 30 -11.02 10.75 10.43
N ARG A 31 -10.96 9.68 9.62
CA ARG A 31 -11.93 8.60 9.66
C ARG A 31 -11.58 7.72 10.84
N GLU A 32 -12.52 7.59 11.76
CA GLU A 32 -12.44 6.61 12.82
C GLU A 32 -12.24 5.21 12.22
N SER A 33 -11.50 4.39 12.95
CA SER A 33 -11.42 2.97 12.64
C SER A 33 -12.82 2.37 12.62
N THR A 34 -13.17 1.70 11.52
CA THR A 34 -14.38 0.90 11.44
C THR A 34 -14.04 -0.57 11.66
N SER A 35 -15.01 -1.35 12.14
CA SER A 35 -14.88 -2.81 12.22
C SER A 35 -14.38 -3.41 10.92
N ASP A 36 -14.87 -2.89 9.79
CA ASP A 36 -14.57 -3.38 8.46
C ASP A 36 -13.14 -3.04 8.04
N SER A 37 -12.61 -1.89 8.46
CA SER A 37 -11.22 -1.52 8.20
C SER A 37 -10.23 -2.42 8.95
N LEU A 38 -10.53 -2.75 10.21
CA LEU A 38 -9.72 -3.67 11.01
C LEU A 38 -9.85 -5.13 10.53
N ALA A 39 -11.06 -5.53 10.12
CA ALA A 39 -11.29 -6.83 9.49
C ALA A 39 -10.51 -6.96 8.19
N GLY A 40 -10.53 -5.94 7.33
CA GLY A 40 -9.74 -5.91 6.09
C GLY A 40 -8.25 -6.06 6.35
N LEU A 41 -7.69 -5.31 7.31
CA LEU A 41 -6.28 -5.45 7.74
C LEU A 41 -5.92 -6.88 8.19
N SER A 42 -6.83 -7.53 8.90
CA SER A 42 -6.64 -8.92 9.36
C SER A 42 -6.73 -9.90 8.19
N GLU A 43 -7.64 -9.64 7.25
CA GLU A 43 -7.86 -10.47 6.07
C GLU A 43 -6.66 -10.46 5.12
N PHE A 44 -6.02 -9.31 4.93
CA PHE A 44 -4.75 -9.24 4.20
C PHE A 44 -3.70 -10.22 4.78
N SER A 45 -3.53 -10.25 6.11
CA SER A 45 -2.60 -11.18 6.78
C SER A 45 -2.98 -12.63 6.52
N ARG A 46 -4.27 -12.96 6.67
CA ARG A 46 -4.78 -14.30 6.38
C ARG A 46 -4.50 -14.74 4.93
N ILE A 47 -4.69 -13.84 3.97
CA ILE A 47 -4.43 -14.11 2.55
C ILE A 47 -2.93 -14.30 2.31
N ALA A 48 -2.06 -13.41 2.81
CA ALA A 48 -0.62 -13.59 2.68
C ALA A 48 -0.15 -14.93 3.26
N ASP A 49 -0.60 -15.29 4.46
CA ASP A 49 -0.27 -16.57 5.10
C ASP A 49 -0.72 -17.76 4.25
N ALA A 50 -1.94 -17.70 3.67
CA ALA A 50 -2.46 -18.75 2.79
C ALA A 50 -1.63 -18.93 1.50
N HIS A 51 -0.94 -17.89 1.06
CA HIS A 51 -0.03 -17.90 -0.09
C HIS A 51 1.44 -18.08 0.30
N GLY A 52 1.76 -18.35 1.57
CA GLY A 52 3.13 -18.56 2.05
C GLY A 52 3.99 -17.29 2.05
N LEU A 53 3.35 -16.12 2.13
CA LEU A 53 4.00 -14.81 2.14
C LEU A 53 4.15 -14.30 3.58
N GLU A 54 5.33 -13.79 3.94
CA GLU A 54 5.52 -13.12 5.22
C GLU A 54 5.06 -11.65 5.13
N MET A 55 4.11 -11.26 5.98
CA MET A 55 3.45 -9.97 5.92
C MET A 55 3.89 -9.04 7.06
N VAL A 56 4.65 -7.98 6.73
CA VAL A 56 5.01 -6.89 7.67
C VAL A 56 4.00 -5.75 7.53
N LYS A 57 3.39 -5.34 8.63
CA LYS A 57 2.37 -4.29 8.64
C LYS A 57 2.95 -2.98 9.13
N ALA A 58 2.81 -1.91 8.35
CA ALA A 58 3.42 -0.63 8.70
C ALA A 58 2.47 0.56 8.46
N ALA A 59 2.18 1.33 9.50
CA ALA A 59 1.50 2.61 9.35
C ALA A 59 2.46 3.61 8.70
N THR A 60 2.03 4.32 7.66
CA THR A 60 2.90 5.31 6.99
C THR A 60 2.17 6.60 6.74
N SER A 61 2.74 7.67 7.29
CA SER A 61 2.13 8.99 7.26
C SER A 61 3.05 9.99 6.57
N GLY A 62 2.49 10.69 5.58
CA GLY A 62 3.15 11.84 4.95
C GLY A 62 3.15 13.09 5.84
N ARG A 63 2.45 13.07 6.99
CA ARG A 63 2.36 14.20 7.91
C ARG A 63 3.75 14.54 8.46
N THR A 64 4.05 15.83 8.45
CA THR A 64 5.33 16.38 8.92
C THR A 64 5.52 16.13 10.42
N SER A 65 6.77 16.23 10.86
CA SER A 65 7.20 15.99 12.25
C SER A 65 6.46 16.77 13.32
N GLU A 66 5.84 17.90 12.98
CA GLU A 66 5.09 18.75 13.92
C GLU A 66 3.82 18.08 14.48
N VAL A 67 3.29 17.05 13.81
CA VAL A 67 2.05 16.37 14.21
C VAL A 67 2.24 14.86 14.38
N HIS A 68 3.50 14.40 14.54
CA HIS A 68 3.81 12.99 14.74
C HIS A 68 3.18 12.43 16.01
N GLU A 69 3.30 13.16 17.13
CA GLU A 69 2.72 12.76 18.42
C GLU A 69 1.21 12.54 18.30
N THR A 70 0.48 13.52 17.77
CA THR A 70 -0.97 13.41 17.53
C THR A 70 -1.33 12.27 16.58
N THR A 71 -0.47 11.96 15.61
CA THR A 71 -0.69 10.84 14.68
C THR A 71 -0.53 9.49 15.39
N VAL A 72 0.46 9.37 16.27
CA VAL A 72 0.68 8.17 17.10
C VAL A 72 -0.44 8.00 18.12
N ASP A 73 -0.87 9.07 18.80
CA ASP A 73 -1.99 9.01 19.74
C ASP A 73 -3.29 8.57 19.07
N PHE A 74 -3.55 9.05 17.84
CA PHE A 74 -4.69 8.60 17.04
C PHE A 74 -4.60 7.10 16.72
N LEU A 75 -3.42 6.62 16.30
CA LEU A 75 -3.20 5.19 16.01
C LEU A 75 -3.48 4.31 17.22
N ASN A 76 -3.01 4.73 18.40
CA ASN A 76 -3.23 4.01 19.66
C ASN A 76 -4.70 4.03 20.09
N SER A 77 -5.30 5.23 20.15
CA SER A 77 -6.70 5.38 20.60
C SER A 77 -7.73 4.72 19.68
N SER A 78 -7.40 4.57 18.39
CA SER A 78 -8.27 3.92 17.39
C SER A 78 -8.05 2.40 17.27
N GLY A 79 -7.14 1.81 18.06
CA GLY A 79 -6.78 0.39 17.99
C GLY A 79 -5.99 0.00 16.74
N TYR A 80 -5.60 0.96 15.90
CA TYR A 80 -4.82 0.70 14.68
C TYR A 80 -3.39 0.28 15.00
N ALA A 81 -2.79 0.83 16.07
CA ALA A 81 -1.42 0.54 16.47
C ALA A 81 -1.17 -0.98 16.65
N ASP A 82 -2.14 -1.71 17.20
CA ASP A 82 -2.05 -3.16 17.45
C ASP A 82 -1.93 -3.99 16.17
N HIS A 83 -2.30 -3.42 15.03
CA HIS A 83 -2.21 -4.09 13.72
C HIS A 83 -0.88 -3.82 13.01
N PHE A 84 -0.05 -2.88 13.48
CA PHE A 84 1.18 -2.46 12.79
C PHE A 84 2.42 -2.82 13.61
N SER A 85 3.38 -3.50 12.99
CA SER A 85 4.70 -3.78 13.55
C SER A 85 5.69 -2.63 13.33
N GLU A 86 5.39 -1.71 12.42
CA GLU A 86 6.22 -0.56 12.11
C GLU A 86 5.39 0.73 11.97
N VAL A 87 6.02 1.87 12.23
CA VAL A 87 5.43 3.20 11.98
C VAL A 87 6.46 4.06 11.24
N ASN A 88 6.12 4.50 10.04
CA ASN A 88 6.97 5.32 9.17
C ASN A 88 6.39 6.73 9.03
N LEU A 89 6.88 7.65 9.85
CA LEU A 89 6.43 9.04 9.85
C LEU A 89 7.41 9.93 9.10
N ASN A 90 6.90 10.88 8.31
CA ASN A 90 7.72 11.78 7.52
C ASN A 90 8.56 12.71 8.41
N PRO A 91 9.89 12.53 8.50
CA PRO A 91 10.73 13.39 9.34
C PRO A 91 10.82 14.82 8.77
N ASP A 92 10.63 14.97 7.47
CA ASP A 92 10.85 16.20 6.73
C ASP A 92 9.62 17.10 6.72
N LYS A 93 9.86 18.40 6.83
CA LYS A 93 8.79 19.41 6.79
C LYS A 93 8.23 19.68 5.38
N LYS A 94 8.80 19.09 4.31
CA LYS A 94 8.55 19.53 2.92
C LYS A 94 8.40 18.40 1.88
N THR A 95 8.62 17.15 2.25
CA THR A 95 8.75 16.08 1.25
C THR A 95 7.38 15.49 0.90
N HIS A 96 6.86 15.84 -0.28
CA HIS A 96 5.62 15.25 -0.83
C HIS A 96 5.80 13.81 -1.33
N SER A 97 7.04 13.34 -1.45
CA SER A 97 7.40 12.01 -1.95
C SER A 97 7.66 10.98 -0.85
N TRP A 98 7.41 11.30 0.43
CA TRP A 98 7.78 10.43 1.55
C TRP A 98 7.30 8.97 1.40
N LYS A 99 6.03 8.77 1.01
CA LYS A 99 5.47 7.42 0.82
C LYS A 99 6.15 6.66 -0.33
N GLU A 100 6.54 7.37 -1.40
CA GLU A 100 7.33 6.82 -2.50
C GLU A 100 8.72 6.38 -2.01
N ASP A 101 9.39 7.23 -1.22
CA ASP A 101 10.72 6.95 -0.67
C ASP A 101 10.70 5.75 0.27
N VAL A 102 9.65 5.61 1.10
CA VAL A 102 9.47 4.44 1.96
C VAL A 102 9.28 3.17 1.13
N ALA A 103 8.43 3.19 0.10
CA ALA A 103 8.24 2.05 -0.79
C ALA A 103 9.54 1.63 -1.47
N ARG A 104 10.30 2.61 -2.01
CA ARG A 104 11.61 2.37 -2.63
C ARG A 104 12.62 1.80 -1.64
N ARG A 105 12.66 2.32 -0.41
CA ARG A 105 13.53 1.83 0.65
C ARG A 105 13.22 0.38 1.01
N LYS A 106 11.94 0.00 1.15
CA LYS A 106 11.54 -1.38 1.44
C LYS A 106 11.99 -2.34 0.34
N LEU A 107 11.78 -2.02 -0.93
CA LEU A 107 12.30 -2.85 -2.03
C LEU A 107 13.83 -2.98 -1.98
N ASN A 108 14.55 -1.92 -1.61
CA ASN A 108 16.01 -1.95 -1.45
C ASN A 108 16.48 -2.74 -0.21
N GLU A 109 15.65 -2.82 0.84
CA GLU A 109 15.87 -3.67 2.03
C GLU A 109 15.70 -5.18 1.70
N GLY A 110 15.29 -5.51 0.47
CA GLY A 110 15.12 -6.88 0.00
C GLY A 110 13.69 -7.39 0.07
N TYR A 111 12.71 -6.49 0.22
CA TYR A 111 11.28 -6.82 0.16
C TYR A 111 10.94 -7.16 -1.30
N ASP A 112 10.32 -8.32 -1.53
CA ASP A 112 9.95 -8.78 -2.87
C ASP A 112 8.75 -8.02 -3.44
N MET A 113 7.85 -7.56 -2.55
CA MET A 113 6.63 -6.82 -2.90
C MET A 113 6.33 -5.70 -1.90
N VAL A 114 5.72 -4.63 -2.38
CA VAL A 114 5.12 -3.56 -1.56
C VAL A 114 3.65 -3.44 -1.93
N VAL A 115 2.78 -3.48 -0.93
CA VAL A 115 1.37 -3.12 -1.09
C VAL A 115 1.16 -1.77 -0.44
N HIS A 116 0.29 -0.94 -1.00
CA HIS A 116 0.08 0.41 -0.48
C HIS A 116 -1.39 0.74 -0.52
N LEU A 117 -1.97 1.09 0.62
CA LEU A 117 -3.34 1.57 0.68
C LEU A 117 -3.29 3.11 0.77
N ASP A 118 -4.02 3.79 -0.09
CA ASP A 118 -4.11 5.25 0.00
C ASP A 118 -5.50 5.70 -0.40
N ASP A 119 -5.88 6.86 0.08
CA ASP A 119 -7.08 7.56 -0.35
C ASP A 119 -6.71 8.89 -1.03
N ASP A 120 -5.43 9.17 -1.25
CA ASP A 120 -4.94 10.26 -2.10
C ASP A 120 -4.40 9.72 -3.42
N ILE A 121 -5.03 10.11 -4.53
CA ILE A 121 -4.62 9.69 -5.88
C ILE A 121 -3.18 10.12 -6.23
N ARG A 122 -2.69 11.26 -5.74
CA ARG A 122 -1.33 11.72 -6.03
C ARG A 122 -0.32 10.82 -5.32
N ALA A 123 -0.57 10.50 -4.06
CA ALA A 123 0.27 9.58 -3.30
C ALA A 123 0.25 8.18 -3.95
N ALA A 124 -0.93 7.68 -4.30
CA ALA A 124 -1.09 6.40 -5.00
C ALA A 124 -0.30 6.35 -6.31
N MET A 125 -0.41 7.38 -7.15
CA MET A 125 0.32 7.50 -8.42
C MET A 125 1.83 7.56 -8.23
N SER A 126 2.32 8.28 -7.22
CA SER A 126 3.76 8.36 -6.94
C SER A 126 4.31 7.00 -6.48
N VAL A 127 3.62 6.33 -5.56
CA VAL A 127 4.04 5.00 -5.06
C VAL A 127 3.98 3.94 -6.17
N ALA A 128 2.94 3.93 -6.99
CA ALA A 128 2.78 2.98 -8.09
C ALA A 128 3.93 3.00 -9.10
N ARG A 129 4.57 4.18 -9.29
CA ARG A 129 5.69 4.38 -10.23
C ARG A 129 7.03 3.85 -9.72
N VAL A 130 7.14 3.46 -8.45
CA VAL A 130 8.40 2.95 -7.89
C VAL A 130 8.85 1.69 -8.62
N ASP A 131 7.93 0.73 -8.78
CA ASP A 131 8.14 -0.51 -9.52
C ASP A 131 6.78 -1.14 -9.89
N GLU A 132 6.38 -1.10 -11.15
CA GLU A 132 5.07 -1.58 -11.61
C GLU A 132 4.85 -3.09 -11.36
N TYR A 133 5.94 -3.86 -11.30
CA TYR A 133 5.90 -5.31 -11.12
C TYR A 133 5.87 -5.70 -9.65
N ARG A 134 6.54 -4.96 -8.77
CA ARG A 134 6.67 -5.30 -7.34
C ARG A 134 5.81 -4.45 -6.41
N VAL A 135 5.23 -3.36 -6.89
CA VAL A 135 4.32 -2.52 -6.11
C VAL A 135 2.87 -2.79 -6.51
N ILE A 136 1.98 -2.95 -5.55
CA ILE A 136 0.52 -2.95 -5.69
C ILE A 136 -0.03 -1.78 -4.90
N VAL A 137 -0.91 -0.98 -5.49
CA VAL A 137 -1.54 0.15 -4.82
C VAL A 137 -3.06 -0.02 -4.82
N PHE A 138 -3.68 0.05 -3.65
CA PHE A 138 -5.13 0.14 -3.50
C PHE A 138 -5.52 1.59 -3.24
N LEU A 139 -6.23 2.19 -4.19
CA LEU A 139 -6.82 3.51 -4.05
C LEU A 139 -8.22 3.38 -3.44
N ILE A 140 -8.28 3.57 -2.12
CA ILE A 140 -9.49 3.48 -1.32
C ILE A 140 -10.39 4.67 -1.57
N LYS A 141 -11.68 4.42 -1.74
CA LYS A 141 -12.66 5.45 -1.99
C LYS A 141 -12.82 6.42 -0.81
N ASN A 142 -12.70 7.70 -1.12
CA ASN A 142 -13.12 8.79 -0.24
C ASN A 142 -14.00 9.80 -1.00
N TRP A 143 -14.52 10.80 -0.29
CA TRP A 143 -15.39 11.81 -0.89
C TRP A 143 -14.66 12.68 -1.93
N SER A 144 -13.36 12.95 -1.74
CA SER A 144 -12.54 13.75 -2.64
C SER A 144 -12.12 13.01 -3.91
N ASN A 145 -12.12 11.67 -3.91
CA ASN A 145 -11.74 10.81 -5.04
C ASN A 145 -12.90 9.92 -5.50
N ALA A 146 -14.13 10.26 -5.10
CA ALA A 146 -15.31 9.54 -5.53
C ALA A 146 -15.39 9.50 -7.07
N LYS A 147 -16.13 8.52 -7.59
CA LYS A 147 -16.34 8.18 -9.02
C LYS A 147 -16.24 9.33 -10.05
N PRO A 148 -16.67 10.59 -9.79
CA PRO A 148 -16.49 11.67 -10.74
C PRO A 148 -15.05 11.94 -11.20
N LEU A 149 -14.02 11.90 -10.34
CA LEU A 149 -12.65 12.25 -10.77
C LEU A 149 -11.98 11.16 -11.60
N LEU A 150 -12.28 9.89 -11.31
CA LEU A 150 -11.81 8.76 -12.09
C LEU A 150 -12.50 8.71 -13.45
N TRP A 151 -13.82 8.91 -13.47
CA TRP A 151 -14.60 8.99 -14.70
C TRP A 151 -14.24 10.20 -15.57
N ILE A 152 -13.99 11.37 -14.95
CA ILE A 152 -13.48 12.56 -15.66
C ILE A 152 -12.05 12.33 -16.15
N GLY A 153 -11.21 11.67 -15.34
CA GLY A 153 -9.84 11.31 -15.67
C GLY A 153 -9.79 10.41 -16.90
N GLU A 154 -10.50 9.28 -16.88
CA GLU A 154 -10.60 8.33 -17.99
C GLU A 154 -11.11 9.01 -19.27
N LYS A 155 -12.17 9.83 -19.17
CA LYS A 155 -12.68 10.61 -20.31
C LYS A 155 -11.70 11.64 -20.86
N ARG A 156 -10.69 12.04 -20.09
CA ARG A 156 -9.64 12.98 -20.46
C ARG A 156 -8.30 12.29 -20.74
N GLY A 157 -8.29 10.96 -20.86
CA GLY A 157 -7.09 10.19 -21.20
C GLY A 157 -6.13 9.97 -20.03
N LEU A 158 -6.57 10.16 -18.78
CA LEU A 158 -5.83 9.71 -17.61
C LEU A 158 -5.81 8.18 -17.61
N GLN A 159 -4.63 7.61 -17.86
CA GLN A 159 -4.40 6.18 -17.67
C GLN A 159 -3.72 5.98 -16.33
N LEU A 160 -4.34 5.18 -15.48
CA LEU A 160 -3.74 4.76 -14.23
C LEU A 160 -2.74 3.63 -14.52
N PRO A 161 -1.61 3.58 -13.81
CA PRO A 161 -0.73 2.42 -13.85
C PRO A 161 -1.52 1.14 -13.55
N PRO A 162 -1.21 0.02 -14.23
CA PRO A 162 -1.98 -1.23 -14.10
C PRO A 162 -1.85 -1.87 -12.71
N ASN A 163 -0.90 -1.40 -11.90
CA ASN A 163 -0.74 -1.83 -10.52
C ASN A 163 -1.51 -0.96 -9.50
N ILE A 164 -2.43 -0.09 -9.96
CA ILE A 164 -3.40 0.61 -9.11
C ILE A 164 -4.78 -0.04 -9.22
N TYR A 165 -5.31 -0.48 -8.09
CA TYR A 165 -6.61 -1.11 -7.93
C TYR A 165 -7.55 -0.21 -7.14
N PHE A 166 -8.80 -0.09 -7.58
CA PHE A 166 -9.83 0.61 -6.83
C PHE A 166 -10.49 -0.31 -5.83
N ALA A 167 -10.69 0.19 -4.63
CA ALA A 167 -11.48 -0.49 -3.61
C ALA A 167 -12.43 0.50 -2.93
N ASP A 168 -13.64 0.05 -2.60
CA ASP A 168 -14.61 0.86 -1.87
C ASP A 168 -14.15 1.11 -0.42
N ASP A 169 -13.47 0.13 0.19
CA ASP A 169 -12.90 0.18 1.53
C ASP A 169 -11.72 -0.81 1.68
N VAL A 170 -11.17 -0.94 2.90
CA VAL A 170 -10.01 -1.82 3.18
C VAL A 170 -10.37 -3.31 3.07
N LEU A 171 -11.60 -3.70 3.38
CA LEU A 171 -12.07 -5.09 3.27
C LEU A 171 -12.31 -5.49 1.81
N ASP A 172 -12.80 -4.56 0.99
CA ASP A 172 -12.87 -4.74 -0.45
C ASP A 172 -11.46 -4.86 -1.06
N ALA A 173 -10.52 -4.03 -0.62
CA ALA A 173 -9.13 -4.10 -1.05
C ALA A 173 -8.48 -5.46 -0.75
N SER A 174 -8.77 -6.06 0.41
CA SER A 174 -8.22 -7.38 0.75
C SER A 174 -8.75 -8.49 -0.16
N ARG A 175 -10.01 -8.40 -0.62
CA ARG A 175 -10.57 -9.37 -1.58
C ARG A 175 -9.90 -9.28 -2.96
N ILE A 176 -9.59 -8.05 -3.40
CA ILE A 176 -8.88 -7.82 -4.66
C ILE A 176 -7.42 -8.28 -4.57
N PHE A 177 -6.81 -8.17 -3.38
CA PHE A 177 -5.42 -8.55 -3.15
C PHE A 177 -5.10 -10.02 -3.47
N GLU A 178 -6.00 -10.95 -3.15
CA GLU A 178 -5.82 -12.37 -3.51
C GLU A 178 -5.63 -12.54 -5.03
N GLN A 179 -6.44 -11.86 -5.84
CA GLN A 179 -6.32 -11.87 -7.30
C GLN A 179 -5.01 -11.21 -7.75
N ALA A 180 -4.65 -10.07 -7.17
CA ALA A 180 -3.44 -9.33 -7.53
C ALA A 180 -2.14 -10.11 -7.23
N ILE A 181 -2.12 -10.94 -6.17
CA ILE A 181 -1.00 -11.87 -5.90
C ILE A 181 -0.89 -12.90 -7.03
N LEU A 182 -2.01 -13.53 -7.40
CA LEU A 182 -2.03 -14.57 -8.42
C LEU A 182 -1.59 -14.03 -9.79
N GLU A 183 -2.03 -12.84 -10.18
CA GLU A 183 -1.64 -12.18 -11.43
C GLU A 183 -0.14 -11.88 -11.49
N LYS A 184 0.48 -11.55 -10.35
CA LYS A 184 1.92 -11.28 -10.28
C LYS A 184 2.78 -12.54 -10.10
N ALA A 185 2.16 -13.67 -9.74
CA ALA A 185 2.81 -14.95 -9.61
C ALA A 185 2.83 -15.78 -10.91
N ALA A 186 1.91 -15.51 -11.84
CA ALA A 186 1.79 -16.16 -13.14
C ALA A 186 2.85 -15.67 -14.15
#